data_AF-A0A455SHM4-F1
#
_entry.id   AF-A0A455SHM4-F1
#
_cell.length_a   1.000
_cell.length_b   1.000
_cell.length_c   1.000
_cell.angle_alpha   90.00
_cell.angle_beta   90.00
_cell.angle_gamma   90.00
#
_symmetry.space_group_name_H-M   'P 1'
#
loop_
_entity.id
_entity.type
_entity.pdbx_description
1 polymer ?
#
loop_
_entity_poly.entity_id
_entity_poly.type
_entity_poly.pdbx_seq_one_letter_code
_entity_poly.pdbx_strand_id
1 'polypeptide(L)'
;MRLLRQGGAFPDTTSIVHVGDRGADLFDFFHASRETHTPFLVRATQNRRAQNEEEEAGYLLEQVRAWPSRQRRAFEVPPTHGRQARTTLLEISFGPMTGLPPRNEPRANKHPFPLWVIRLWEEQPPAGEEPLEWVVLTSVPTATLQEAWERGTWSGHRWVVEDSHQCLKTGCRLEHRQLQTGKRFFRLLGLLSPVAVHLLQQRDLARSEPDRFACEVIDADALTVVATQAGLDPARMTIQVFWQEVARLGGYLARRRDGPAGWKTLWPGWLRVQTLLEGFHLASRLRL
;
A
#
# COMPACT_ATOMS: atom_id res chain seq x y z
N MET A 1 8.96 13.27 13.26
CA MET A 1 9.96 12.20 13.49
C MET A 1 9.61 11.22 14.63
N ARG A 2 8.65 11.53 15.53
CA ARG A 2 8.22 10.62 16.62
C ARG A 2 7.82 9.21 16.14
N LEU A 3 7.25 9.09 14.93
CA LEU A 3 6.79 7.82 14.36
C LEU A 3 7.92 6.83 14.03
N LEU A 4 9.10 7.30 13.65
CA LEU A 4 10.27 6.42 13.41
C LEU A 4 10.76 5.74 14.70
N ARG A 5 10.46 6.35 15.86
CA ARG A 5 10.92 5.89 17.18
C ARG A 5 9.88 5.01 17.91
N GLN A 6 8.77 4.68 17.27
CA GLN A 6 7.62 3.99 17.87
C GLN A 6 7.19 2.76 17.05
N GLY A 7 8.14 2.03 16.48
CA GLY A 7 7.87 0.70 15.93
C GLY A 7 7.43 -0.28 17.02
N GLY A 8 6.53 -1.21 16.70
CA GLY A 8 6.25 -2.37 17.55
C GLY A 8 7.45 -3.32 17.62
N ALA A 9 7.38 -4.34 18.48
CA ALA A 9 8.36 -5.42 18.46
C ALA A 9 8.09 -6.36 17.28
N PHE A 10 9.13 -6.72 16.54
CA PHE A 10 9.08 -7.68 15.43
C PHE A 10 10.15 -8.75 15.65
N PRO A 11 10.01 -9.95 15.08
CA PRO A 11 11.07 -10.96 15.14
C PRO A 11 12.38 -10.42 14.54
N ASP A 12 13.52 -10.79 15.11
CA ASP A 12 14.85 -10.33 14.65
C ASP A 12 15.16 -10.71 13.19
N THR A 13 14.41 -11.66 12.63
CA THR A 13 14.48 -12.09 11.24
C THR A 13 13.72 -11.18 10.27
N THR A 14 13.00 -10.17 10.76
CA THR A 14 12.15 -9.29 9.96
C THR A 14 12.81 -7.93 9.75
N SER A 15 12.99 -7.55 8.48
CA SER A 15 13.42 -6.19 8.12
C SER A 15 12.21 -5.30 7.88
N ILE A 16 12.20 -4.12 8.50
CA ILE A 16 11.12 -3.12 8.36
C ILE A 16 11.65 -1.95 7.55
N VAL A 17 10.96 -1.63 6.45
CA VAL A 17 11.31 -0.50 5.58
C VAL A 17 10.18 0.52 5.62
N HIS A 18 10.50 1.76 5.97
CA HIS A 18 9.54 2.86 5.83
C HIS A 18 9.36 3.23 4.37
N VAL A 19 8.15 3.04 3.84
CA VAL A 19 7.79 3.40 2.46
C VAL A 19 7.03 4.73 2.46
N GLY A 20 7.55 5.76 1.78
CA GLY A 20 6.96 7.09 1.70
C GLY A 20 6.81 7.62 0.27
N ASP A 21 5.80 8.47 0.03
CA ASP A 21 5.75 9.27 -1.21
C ASP A 21 6.66 10.50 -1.13
N ARG A 22 6.50 11.38 -2.12
CA ARG A 22 7.17 12.67 -2.25
C ARG A 22 7.05 13.56 -1.02
N GLY A 23 6.02 13.40 -0.18
CA GLY A 23 5.89 14.13 1.08
C GLY A 23 6.91 13.71 2.14
N ALA A 24 7.50 12.52 2.01
CA ALA A 24 8.56 12.03 2.90
C ALA A 24 9.97 12.37 2.40
N ASP A 25 10.11 13.04 1.25
CA ASP A 25 11.40 13.44 0.67
C ASP A 25 12.00 14.65 1.40
N LEU A 26 12.31 14.43 2.68
CA LEU A 26 12.77 15.43 3.63
C LEU A 26 14.17 15.03 4.11
N PHE A 27 15.09 15.99 4.08
CA PHE A 27 16.48 15.74 4.51
C PHE A 27 16.55 15.22 5.95
N ASP A 28 15.82 15.87 6.87
CA ASP A 28 15.75 15.44 8.27
C ASP A 28 15.16 14.03 8.42
N PHE A 29 14.19 13.64 7.56
CA PHE A 29 13.64 12.28 7.52
C PHE A 29 14.73 11.23 7.31
N PHE A 30 15.57 11.40 6.31
CA PHE A 30 16.67 10.48 6.03
C PHE A 30 17.67 10.40 7.19
N HIS A 31 17.96 11.53 7.83
CA HIS A 31 18.84 11.57 9.00
C HIS A 31 18.28 10.81 10.19
N ALA A 32 17.03 11.04 10.58
CA ALA A 32 16.49 10.27 11.71
C ALA A 32 16.34 8.79 11.37
N SER A 33 16.05 8.43 10.12
CA SER A 33 16.03 7.03 9.68
C SER A 33 17.39 6.36 9.93
N ARG A 34 18.49 7.08 9.64
CA ARG A 34 19.85 6.63 9.94
C ARG A 34 20.12 6.53 11.44
N GLU A 35 19.74 7.54 12.22
CA GLU A 35 19.91 7.55 13.69
C GLU A 35 19.14 6.42 14.39
N THR A 36 17.97 6.04 13.87
CA THR A 36 17.16 4.94 14.41
C THR A 36 17.46 3.59 13.76
N HIS A 37 18.48 3.52 12.89
CA HIS A 37 18.83 2.33 12.11
C HIS A 37 17.63 1.72 11.38
N THR A 38 16.68 2.55 10.96
CA THR A 38 15.47 2.08 10.29
C THR A 38 15.59 2.32 8.79
N PRO A 39 15.53 1.27 7.96
CA PRO A 39 15.56 1.43 6.52
C PRO A 39 14.39 2.27 5.98
N PHE A 40 14.62 2.96 4.87
CA PHE A 40 13.57 3.71 4.16
C PHE A 40 13.59 3.45 2.66
N LEU A 41 12.45 3.72 2.03
CA LEU A 41 12.23 3.83 0.60
C LEU A 41 11.27 5.00 0.34
N VAL A 42 11.71 6.03 -0.38
CA VAL A 42 10.98 7.29 -0.56
C VAL A 42 10.99 7.72 -2.02
N ARG A 43 9.85 8.18 -2.54
CA ARG A 43 9.83 8.82 -3.87
C ARG A 43 10.44 10.21 -3.81
N ALA A 44 11.42 10.48 -4.66
CA ALA A 44 12.03 11.79 -4.75
C ALA A 44 11.07 12.82 -5.38
N THR A 45 11.18 14.06 -4.90
CA THR A 45 10.55 15.27 -5.46
C THR A 45 11.48 16.46 -5.44
N GLN A 46 12.45 16.50 -4.51
CA GLN A 46 13.41 17.57 -4.39
C GLN A 46 14.62 17.25 -5.25
N ASN A 47 14.99 18.18 -6.13
CA ASN A 47 16.27 18.13 -6.82
C ASN A 47 17.39 18.55 -5.84
N ARG A 48 17.63 17.71 -4.84
CA ARG A 48 18.59 17.98 -3.78
C ARG A 48 20.02 17.87 -4.29
N ARG A 49 20.95 18.52 -3.61
CA ARG A 49 22.37 18.33 -3.90
C ARG A 49 22.78 16.91 -3.54
N ALA A 50 23.52 16.27 -4.43
CA ALA A 50 24.06 14.95 -4.22
C ALA A 50 25.36 14.79 -5.00
N GLN A 51 26.19 13.86 -4.56
CA GLN A 51 27.43 13.49 -5.23
C GLN A 51 27.46 11.98 -5.45
N ASN A 52 27.94 11.56 -6.61
CA ASN A 52 28.43 10.21 -6.83
C ASN A 52 29.91 10.14 -6.38
N GLU A 53 30.45 8.96 -6.10
CA GLU A 53 31.84 8.80 -5.63
C GLU A 53 32.88 9.36 -6.62
N GLU A 54 32.54 9.39 -7.90
CA GLU A 54 33.43 9.78 -9.01
C GLU A 54 33.15 11.19 -9.58
N GLU A 55 32.07 11.85 -9.15
CA GLU A 55 31.59 13.11 -9.75
C GLU A 55 31.57 14.27 -8.75
N GLU A 56 31.68 15.49 -9.27
CA GLU A 56 31.48 16.70 -8.48
C GLU A 56 30.04 16.77 -7.93
N ALA A 57 29.88 17.48 -6.81
CA ALA A 57 28.58 17.67 -6.19
C ALA A 57 27.62 18.45 -7.11
N GLY A 58 26.69 17.75 -7.74
CA GLY A 58 25.62 18.31 -8.56
C GLY A 58 24.23 18.17 -7.94
N TYR A 59 23.22 18.16 -8.82
CA TYR A 59 21.82 18.00 -8.47
C TYR A 59 21.35 16.56 -8.76
N LEU A 60 20.66 15.94 -7.80
CA LEU A 60 20.34 14.52 -7.80
C LEU A 60 19.49 14.10 -9.01
N LEU A 61 18.38 14.79 -9.27
CA LEU A 61 17.48 14.41 -10.36
C LEU A 61 18.10 14.64 -11.73
N GLU A 62 18.97 15.64 -11.87
CA GLU A 62 19.70 15.90 -13.11
C GLU A 62 20.71 14.78 -13.41
N GLN A 63 21.56 14.43 -12.44
CA GLN A 63 22.53 13.34 -12.57
C GLN A 63 21.83 12.01 -12.90
N VAL A 64 20.79 11.67 -12.15
CA VAL A 64 20.08 10.39 -12.27
C VAL A 64 19.33 10.27 -13.60
N ARG A 65 18.85 11.38 -14.17
CA ARG A 65 18.21 11.40 -15.49
C ARG A 65 19.19 11.19 -16.65
N ALA A 66 20.47 11.51 -16.45
CA ALA A 66 21.53 11.26 -17.42
C ALA A 66 22.03 9.81 -17.40
N TRP A 67 21.69 9.01 -16.38
CA TRP A 67 22.13 7.62 -16.30
C TRP A 67 21.56 6.78 -17.43
N PRO A 68 22.39 5.97 -18.12
CA PRO A 68 21.92 5.06 -19.14
C PRO A 68 21.03 3.98 -18.51
N SER A 69 20.06 3.54 -19.27
CA SER A 69 19.24 2.39 -18.93
C SER A 69 20.10 1.14 -18.77
N ARG A 70 19.86 0.41 -17.69
CA ARG A 70 20.51 -0.88 -17.41
C ARG A 70 19.65 -2.07 -17.83
N GLN A 71 18.34 -1.89 -17.88
CA GLN A 71 17.38 -2.91 -18.35
C GLN A 71 16.04 -2.24 -18.71
N ARG A 72 15.25 -2.93 -19.54
CA ARG A 72 13.85 -2.59 -19.84
C ARG A 72 12.94 -3.76 -19.51
N ARG A 73 11.74 -3.50 -19.00
CA ARG A 73 10.69 -4.52 -18.77
C ARG A 73 9.32 -4.01 -19.19
N ALA A 74 8.50 -4.91 -19.71
CA ALA A 74 7.09 -4.62 -19.94
C ALA A 74 6.40 -4.33 -18.60
N PHE A 75 5.54 -3.32 -18.60
CA PHE A 75 4.80 -2.87 -17.44
C PHE A 75 3.36 -2.54 -17.83
N GLU A 76 2.42 -3.12 -17.09
CA GLU A 76 1.00 -2.84 -17.22
C GLU A 76 0.63 -1.63 -16.37
N VAL A 77 0.26 -0.55 -17.04
CA VAL A 77 -0.24 0.66 -16.39
C VAL A 77 -1.72 0.45 -16.10
N PRO A 78 -2.13 0.41 -14.82
CA PRO A 78 -3.52 0.21 -14.47
C PRO A 78 -4.37 1.43 -14.87
N PRO A 79 -5.67 1.23 -15.16
CA PRO A 79 -6.57 2.32 -15.48
C PRO A 79 -6.77 3.22 -14.24
N THR A 80 -6.94 4.52 -14.48
CA THR A 80 -7.27 5.51 -13.43
C THR A 80 -8.36 6.46 -13.94
N HIS A 81 -8.85 7.37 -13.10
CA HIS A 81 -9.83 8.36 -13.55
C HIS A 81 -9.22 9.26 -14.64
N GLY A 82 -9.67 9.06 -15.88
CA GLY A 82 -9.16 9.80 -17.05
C GLY A 82 -8.03 9.12 -17.84
N ARG A 83 -7.55 7.93 -17.43
CA ARG A 83 -6.54 7.17 -18.19
C ARG A 83 -6.92 5.70 -18.34
N GLN A 84 -6.91 5.21 -19.57
CA GLN A 84 -7.15 3.80 -19.87
C GLN A 84 -5.97 2.93 -19.45
N ALA A 85 -6.23 1.63 -19.27
CA ALA A 85 -5.16 0.67 -19.06
C ALA A 85 -4.28 0.61 -20.32
N ARG A 86 -2.96 0.54 -20.15
CA ARG A 86 -2.02 0.45 -21.27
C ARG A 86 -0.75 -0.29 -20.87
N THR A 87 -0.13 -0.97 -21.82
CA THR A 87 1.21 -1.55 -21.64
C THR A 87 2.27 -0.53 -22.04
N THR A 88 3.39 -0.51 -21.32
CA THR A 88 4.59 0.24 -21.70
C THR A 88 5.88 -0.52 -21.39
N LEU A 89 7.02 0.00 -21.84
CA LEU A 89 8.35 -0.46 -21.45
C LEU A 89 8.92 0.50 -20.40
N LEU A 90 9.08 0.00 -19.18
CA LEU A 90 9.81 0.71 -18.13
C LEU A 90 11.29 0.41 -18.24
N GLU A 91 12.07 1.47 -18.35
CA GLU A 91 13.51 1.50 -18.25
C GLU A 91 13.91 1.63 -16.77
N ILE A 92 15.06 1.06 -16.40
CA ILE A 92 15.60 1.17 -15.04
C ILE A 92 17.08 1.51 -15.05
N SER A 93 17.47 2.41 -14.14
CA SER A 93 18.85 2.67 -13.77
C SER A 93 18.94 2.84 -12.26
N PHE A 94 20.10 2.55 -11.68
CA PHE A 94 20.29 2.65 -10.23
C PHE A 94 21.76 2.77 -9.87
N GLY A 95 22.05 3.32 -8.70
CA GLY A 95 23.42 3.45 -8.20
C GLY A 95 23.47 4.07 -6.80
N PRO A 96 24.62 3.95 -6.12
CA PRO A 96 24.85 4.64 -4.87
C PRO A 96 25.04 6.15 -5.12
N MET A 97 24.58 6.96 -4.18
CA MET A 97 24.84 8.39 -4.14
C MET A 97 24.97 8.84 -2.69
N THR A 98 25.58 10.01 -2.48
CA THR A 98 25.58 10.68 -1.19
C THR A 98 24.76 11.97 -1.29
N GLY A 99 23.66 12.03 -0.55
CA GLY A 99 22.84 13.23 -0.43
C GLY A 99 23.53 14.26 0.46
N LEU A 100 23.58 15.51 0.00
CA LEU A 100 24.27 16.59 0.68
C LEU A 100 23.29 17.48 1.45
N PRO A 101 23.72 18.07 2.57
CA PRO A 101 22.92 19.02 3.32
C PRO A 101 22.40 20.19 2.47
N PRO A 102 21.17 20.66 2.73
CA PRO A 102 20.68 21.89 2.14
C PRO A 102 21.55 23.07 2.59
N ARG A 103 21.99 23.90 1.63
CA ARG A 103 22.85 25.07 1.89
C ARG A 103 22.13 26.16 2.70
N ASN A 104 20.85 26.39 2.37
CA ASN A 104 20.09 27.55 2.86
C ASN A 104 19.20 27.22 4.07
N GLU A 105 19.46 26.11 4.76
CA GLU A 105 18.68 25.71 5.93
C GLU A 105 19.60 25.57 7.15
N PRO A 106 19.72 26.64 7.97
CA PRO A 106 20.65 26.66 9.10
C PRO A 106 20.37 25.57 10.13
N ARG A 107 19.10 25.19 10.32
CA ARG A 107 18.65 24.19 11.29
C ARG A 107 18.78 22.75 10.81
N ALA A 108 18.99 22.53 9.51
CA ALA A 108 19.15 21.19 8.97
C ALA A 108 20.45 20.54 9.45
N ASN A 109 20.41 19.21 9.59
CA ASN A 109 21.61 18.42 9.83
C ASN A 109 22.68 18.73 8.75
N LYS A 110 23.96 18.75 9.15
CA LYS A 110 25.09 19.12 8.27
C LYS A 110 25.90 17.93 7.79
N HIS A 111 25.52 16.71 8.16
CA HIS A 111 26.21 15.51 7.71
C HIS A 111 25.64 15.04 6.38
N PRO A 112 26.47 14.69 5.39
CA PRO A 112 26.00 13.96 4.23
C PRO A 112 25.38 12.61 4.62
N PHE A 113 24.44 12.12 3.80
CA PHE A 113 23.80 10.82 4.01
C PHE A 113 23.99 9.92 2.78
N PRO A 114 24.56 8.71 2.94
CA PRO A 114 24.64 7.75 1.84
C PRO A 114 23.25 7.16 1.56
N LEU A 115 22.96 6.92 0.29
CA LEU A 115 21.72 6.30 -0.17
C LEU A 115 21.95 5.58 -1.50
N TRP A 116 20.96 4.79 -1.90
CA TRP A 116 20.81 4.28 -3.25
C TRP A 116 19.70 5.03 -3.96
N VAL A 117 19.89 5.29 -5.24
CA VAL A 117 18.89 5.91 -6.10
C VAL A 117 18.51 4.93 -7.19
N ILE A 118 17.22 4.82 -7.47
CA ILE A 118 16.66 4.02 -8.55
C ILE A 118 15.78 4.94 -9.38
N ARG A 119 15.98 4.96 -10.70
CA ARG A 119 15.10 5.62 -11.65
C ARG A 119 14.38 4.56 -12.46
N LEU A 120 13.06 4.66 -12.51
CA LEU A 120 12.17 3.90 -13.37
C LEU A 120 11.46 4.88 -14.28
N TRP A 121 11.55 4.73 -15.59
CA TRP A 121 10.90 5.68 -16.50
C TRP A 121 10.44 5.04 -17.81
N GLU A 122 9.49 5.71 -18.45
CA GLU A 122 9.03 5.42 -19.79
C GLU A 122 9.74 6.35 -20.78
N GLU A 123 10.59 5.79 -21.63
CA GLU A 123 11.37 6.55 -22.63
C GLU A 123 10.46 7.07 -23.76
N GLN A 124 9.51 6.24 -24.21
CA GLN A 124 8.63 6.52 -25.34
C GLN A 124 7.16 6.41 -24.90
N PRO A 125 6.61 7.45 -24.27
CA PRO A 125 5.20 7.45 -23.91
C PRO A 125 4.32 7.47 -25.16
N PRO A 126 3.14 6.82 -25.13
CA PRO A 126 2.16 6.96 -26.19
C PRO A 126 1.78 8.43 -26.42
N ALA A 127 1.42 8.77 -27.65
CA ALA A 127 1.05 10.14 -28.01
C ALA A 127 -0.10 10.66 -27.12
N GLY A 128 0.11 11.81 -26.49
CA GLY A 128 -0.88 12.44 -25.60
C GLY A 128 -0.90 11.91 -24.16
N GLU A 129 -0.04 10.94 -23.81
CA GLU A 129 0.12 10.45 -22.45
C GLU A 129 1.34 11.10 -21.76
N GLU A 130 1.19 11.50 -20.51
CA GLU A 130 2.31 11.93 -19.67
C GLU A 130 3.25 10.74 -19.39
N PRO A 131 4.58 10.89 -19.58
CA PRO A 131 5.53 9.82 -19.34
C PRO A 131 5.56 9.41 -17.87
N LEU A 132 5.67 8.10 -17.64
CA LEU A 132 5.95 7.61 -16.30
C LEU A 132 7.40 7.90 -15.93
N GLU A 133 7.62 8.52 -14.77
CA GLU A 133 8.93 8.63 -14.15
C GLU A 133 8.81 8.53 -12.63
N TRP A 134 9.57 7.60 -12.04
CA TRP A 134 9.75 7.46 -10.62
C TRP A 134 11.24 7.43 -10.29
N VAL A 135 11.68 8.42 -9.52
CA VAL A 135 12.97 8.38 -8.84
C VAL A 135 12.71 7.97 -7.40
N VAL A 136 13.35 6.89 -6.95
CA VAL A 136 13.18 6.29 -5.64
C VAL A 136 14.52 6.36 -4.90
N LEU A 137 14.49 6.89 -3.69
CA LEU A 137 15.62 6.98 -2.77
C LEU A 137 15.45 5.89 -1.72
N THR A 138 16.50 5.13 -1.43
CA THR A 138 16.45 4.05 -0.43
C THR A 138 17.75 3.95 0.34
N SER A 139 17.68 3.61 1.63
CA SER A 139 18.87 3.24 2.41
C SER A 139 19.23 1.76 2.26
N VAL A 140 18.35 0.97 1.64
CA VAL A 140 18.56 -0.47 1.44
C VAL A 140 19.52 -0.68 0.26
N PRO A 141 20.61 -1.47 0.43
CA PRO A 141 21.53 -1.80 -0.64
C PRO A 141 20.82 -2.29 -1.90
N THR A 142 21.28 -1.79 -3.05
CA THR A 142 20.67 -2.05 -4.36
C THR A 142 21.77 -2.19 -5.42
N ALA A 143 22.60 -3.22 -5.29
CA ALA A 143 23.76 -3.43 -6.16
C ALA A 143 23.41 -4.18 -7.46
N THR A 144 22.26 -4.87 -7.50
CA THR A 144 21.86 -5.70 -8.64
C THR A 144 20.56 -5.22 -9.30
N LEU A 145 20.35 -5.62 -10.55
CA LEU A 145 19.08 -5.37 -11.27
C LEU A 145 17.88 -5.97 -10.52
N GLN A 146 18.02 -7.20 -10.01
CA GLN A 146 16.96 -7.87 -9.26
C GLN A 146 16.54 -7.05 -8.04
N GLU A 147 17.52 -6.56 -7.28
CA GLU A 147 17.27 -5.69 -6.13
C GLU A 147 16.57 -4.40 -6.56
N ALA A 148 17.06 -3.72 -7.61
CA ALA A 148 16.47 -2.45 -8.06
C ALA A 148 14.99 -2.60 -8.45
N TRP A 149 14.65 -3.69 -9.17
CA TRP A 149 13.26 -4.01 -9.49
C TRP A 149 12.42 -4.32 -8.26
N GLU A 150 12.97 -5.05 -7.29
CA GLU A 150 12.29 -5.32 -6.02
C GLU A 150 11.92 -4.03 -5.28
N ARG A 151 12.84 -3.05 -5.18
CA ARG A 151 12.55 -1.75 -4.54
C ARG A 151 11.54 -0.95 -5.36
N GLY A 152 11.58 -1.07 -6.70
CA GLY A 152 10.54 -0.55 -7.59
C GLY A 152 9.16 -1.09 -7.23
N THR A 153 9.03 -2.40 -7.03
CA THR A 153 7.80 -3.06 -6.59
C THR A 153 7.36 -2.57 -5.20
N TRP A 154 8.29 -2.43 -4.24
CA TRP A 154 7.99 -1.90 -2.91
C TRP A 154 7.39 -0.48 -2.96
N SER A 155 7.91 0.39 -3.83
CA SER A 155 7.35 1.73 -4.07
C SER A 155 5.90 1.68 -4.57
N GLY A 156 5.54 0.61 -5.30
CA GLY A 156 4.16 0.35 -5.72
C GLY A 156 3.20 0.02 -4.57
N HIS A 157 3.68 -0.64 -3.51
CA HIS A 157 2.87 -1.01 -2.34
C HIS A 157 2.45 0.18 -1.47
N ARG A 158 3.00 1.38 -1.69
CA ARG A 158 2.61 2.60 -0.95
C ARG A 158 1.10 2.83 -0.97
N TRP A 159 0.42 2.50 -2.06
CA TRP A 159 -1.03 2.71 -2.20
C TRP A 159 -1.90 1.97 -1.18
N VAL A 160 -1.37 0.94 -0.51
CA VAL A 160 -2.10 0.21 0.55
C VAL A 160 -2.56 1.14 1.68
N VAL A 161 -1.79 2.18 2.00
CA VAL A 161 -2.19 3.15 3.04
C VAL A 161 -3.41 3.98 2.62
N GLU A 162 -3.53 4.28 1.32
CA GLU A 162 -4.68 5.03 0.80
C GLU A 162 -5.95 4.19 0.82
N ASP A 163 -5.83 2.90 0.52
CA ASP A 163 -6.93 1.94 0.71
C ASP A 163 -7.41 1.91 2.16
N SER A 164 -6.47 1.94 3.12
CA SER A 164 -6.78 2.01 4.56
C SER A 164 -7.50 3.31 4.92
N HIS A 165 -6.99 4.46 4.47
CA HIS A 165 -7.65 5.74 4.68
C HIS A 165 -9.06 5.77 4.06
N GLN A 166 -9.21 5.25 2.85
CA GLN A 166 -10.49 5.22 2.16
C GLN A 166 -11.48 4.28 2.87
N CYS A 167 -11.01 3.12 3.33
CA CYS A 167 -11.80 2.18 4.13
C CYS A 167 -12.30 2.83 5.43
N LEU A 168 -11.45 3.60 6.13
CA LEU A 168 -11.84 4.32 7.35
C LEU A 168 -12.87 5.42 7.07
N LYS A 169 -12.59 6.28 6.09
CA LYS A 169 -13.40 7.47 5.80
C LYS A 169 -14.75 7.11 5.20
N THR A 170 -14.73 6.29 4.15
CA THR A 170 -15.92 5.98 3.36
C THR A 170 -16.58 4.68 3.80
N GLY A 171 -15.79 3.63 4.09
CA GLY A 171 -16.31 2.33 4.54
C GLY A 171 -16.89 2.45 5.94
N CYS A 172 -16.02 2.63 6.94
CA CYS A 172 -16.40 2.78 8.34
C CYS A 172 -17.15 4.10 8.65
N ARG A 173 -17.30 4.97 7.63
CA ARG A 173 -17.97 6.27 7.69
C ARG A 173 -17.42 7.19 8.79
N LEU A 174 -16.11 7.13 9.04
CA LEU A 174 -15.46 7.87 10.13
C LEU A 174 -15.79 9.38 10.10
N GLU A 175 -15.75 9.99 8.92
CA GLU A 175 -15.98 11.43 8.74
C GLU A 175 -17.46 11.85 8.87
N HIS A 176 -18.40 10.88 8.85
CA HIS A 176 -19.83 11.15 9.04
C HIS A 176 -20.23 11.18 10.53
N ARG A 177 -19.29 10.89 11.43
CA ARG A 177 -19.54 10.80 12.88
C ARG A 177 -19.48 12.19 13.49
N GLN A 178 -20.58 12.66 14.06
CA GLN A 178 -20.68 13.98 14.69
C GLN A 178 -20.11 13.99 16.12
N LEU A 179 -18.83 13.67 16.26
CA LEU A 179 -18.15 13.67 17.56
C LEU A 179 -17.74 15.09 17.96
N GLN A 180 -18.12 15.50 19.17
CA GLN A 180 -17.94 16.88 19.65
C GLN A 180 -16.49 17.24 20.05
N THR A 181 -15.56 16.26 20.18
CA THR A 181 -14.18 16.53 20.64
C THR A 181 -13.16 15.65 19.91
N GLY A 182 -11.94 16.18 19.74
CA GLY A 182 -10.81 15.43 19.16
C GLY A 182 -10.46 14.17 19.96
N LYS A 183 -10.56 14.19 21.29
CA LYS A 183 -10.31 12.99 22.13
C LYS A 183 -11.29 11.85 21.81
N ARG A 184 -12.57 12.17 21.60
CA ARG A 184 -13.58 11.17 21.19
C ARG A 184 -13.28 10.67 19.77
N PHE A 185 -12.86 11.56 18.87
CA PHE A 185 -12.45 11.18 17.51
C PHE A 185 -11.29 10.19 17.52
N PHE A 186 -10.21 10.45 18.27
CA PHE A 186 -9.07 9.53 18.38
C PHE A 186 -9.44 8.17 18.97
N ARG A 187 -10.36 8.13 19.94
CA ARG A 187 -10.87 6.84 20.49
C ARG A 187 -11.62 6.05 19.43
N LEU A 188 -12.50 6.71 18.66
CA LEU A 188 -13.23 6.04 17.60
C LEU A 188 -12.29 5.58 16.47
N LEU A 189 -11.31 6.42 16.11
CA LEU A 189 -10.27 6.06 15.14
C LEU A 189 -9.53 4.80 15.61
N GLY A 190 -9.10 4.75 16.87
CA GLY A 190 -8.44 3.57 17.44
C GLY A 190 -9.28 2.28 17.39
N LEU A 191 -10.61 2.39 17.48
CA LEU A 191 -11.54 1.26 17.33
C LEU A 191 -11.76 0.86 15.87
N LEU A 192 -11.87 1.84 14.96
CA LEU A 192 -12.13 1.58 13.54
C LEU A 192 -10.88 1.19 12.75
N SER A 193 -9.68 1.61 13.16
CA SER A 193 -8.40 1.24 12.54
C SER A 193 -8.20 -0.27 12.39
N PRO A 194 -8.30 -1.10 13.45
CA PRO A 194 -8.15 -2.55 13.31
C PRO A 194 -9.27 -3.17 12.46
N VAL A 195 -10.50 -2.63 12.51
CA VAL A 195 -11.60 -3.09 11.65
C VAL A 195 -11.30 -2.83 10.16
N ALA A 196 -10.83 -1.63 9.84
CA ALA A 196 -10.46 -1.28 8.47
C ALA A 196 -9.31 -2.14 7.94
N VAL A 197 -8.29 -2.39 8.75
CA VAL A 197 -7.18 -3.29 8.41
C VAL A 197 -7.68 -4.72 8.20
N HIS A 198 -8.54 -5.24 9.08
CA HIS A 198 -9.10 -6.57 8.94
C HIS A 198 -9.88 -6.74 7.63
N LEU A 199 -10.73 -5.78 7.25
CA LEU A 199 -11.45 -5.81 5.98
C LEU A 199 -10.51 -5.83 4.76
N LEU A 200 -9.41 -5.09 4.82
CA LEU A 200 -8.41 -5.10 3.76
C LEU A 200 -7.67 -6.45 3.70
N GLN A 201 -7.29 -7.01 4.85
CA GLN A 201 -6.68 -8.35 4.92
C GLN A 201 -7.59 -9.43 4.32
N GLN A 202 -8.89 -9.37 4.62
CA GLN A 202 -9.86 -10.30 4.07
C GLN A 202 -9.99 -10.17 2.55
N ARG A 203 -10.06 -8.94 2.03
CA ARG A 203 -10.05 -8.66 0.59
C ARG A 203 -8.77 -9.19 -0.06
N ASP A 204 -7.62 -8.96 0.56
CA ASP A 204 -6.33 -9.33 0.00
C ASP A 204 -6.14 -10.85 0.02
N LEU A 205 -6.57 -11.53 1.08
CA LEU A 205 -6.61 -12.99 1.17
C LEU A 205 -7.48 -13.60 0.06
N ALA A 206 -8.65 -13.03 -0.20
CA ALA A 206 -9.52 -13.47 -1.29
C ALA A 206 -8.91 -13.31 -2.69
N ARG A 207 -7.91 -12.44 -2.83
CA ARG A 207 -7.20 -12.20 -4.09
C ARG A 207 -5.92 -13.03 -4.20
N SER A 208 -5.23 -13.29 -3.09
CA SER A 208 -3.99 -14.08 -3.09
C SER A 208 -4.24 -15.58 -3.10
N GLU A 209 -5.31 -16.04 -2.43
CA GLU A 209 -5.64 -17.45 -2.26
C GLU A 209 -7.13 -17.71 -2.64
N PRO A 210 -7.54 -17.39 -3.88
CA PRO A 210 -8.96 -17.41 -4.25
C PRO A 210 -9.62 -18.79 -4.13
N ASP A 211 -8.85 -19.84 -4.40
CA ASP A 211 -9.32 -21.23 -4.46
C ASP A 211 -9.19 -21.97 -3.12
N ARG A 212 -8.58 -21.34 -2.11
CA ARG A 212 -8.47 -21.92 -0.78
C ARG A 212 -9.86 -22.08 -0.17
N PHE A 213 -10.09 -23.16 0.58
CA PHE A 213 -11.38 -23.39 1.22
C PHE A 213 -11.63 -22.38 2.33
N ALA A 214 -12.82 -21.77 2.33
CA ALA A 214 -13.18 -20.75 3.30
C ALA A 214 -13.19 -21.29 4.74
N CYS A 215 -13.51 -22.57 4.94
CA CYS A 215 -13.52 -23.21 6.26
C CYS A 215 -12.14 -23.24 6.95
N GLU A 216 -11.05 -23.03 6.22
CA GLU A 216 -9.70 -23.02 6.81
C GLU A 216 -9.35 -21.67 7.46
N VAL A 217 -10.08 -20.60 7.17
CA VAL A 217 -9.71 -19.22 7.57
C VAL A 217 -10.88 -18.36 8.02
N ILE A 218 -12.10 -18.70 7.63
CA ILE A 218 -13.33 -17.99 8.00
C ILE A 218 -13.96 -18.70 9.19
N ASP A 219 -14.46 -17.89 10.13
CA ASP A 219 -15.26 -18.37 11.25
C ASP A 219 -16.42 -19.27 10.79
N ALA A 220 -16.61 -20.40 11.47
CA ALA A 220 -17.53 -21.44 11.05
C ALA A 220 -18.98 -20.96 11.00
N ASP A 221 -19.40 -20.09 11.93
CA ASP A 221 -20.75 -19.55 11.94
C ASP A 221 -20.93 -18.56 10.78
N ALA A 222 -19.95 -17.66 10.56
CA ALA A 222 -19.97 -16.73 9.44
C ALA A 222 -20.05 -17.46 8.10
N LEU A 223 -19.25 -18.51 7.93
CA LEU A 223 -19.26 -19.36 6.75
C LEU A 223 -20.62 -20.05 6.58
N THR A 224 -21.17 -20.62 7.64
CA THR A 224 -22.46 -21.30 7.61
C THR A 224 -23.58 -20.36 7.21
N VAL A 225 -23.62 -19.15 7.78
CA VAL A 225 -24.63 -18.13 7.46
C VAL A 225 -24.55 -17.72 5.99
N VAL A 226 -23.35 -17.40 5.50
CA VAL A 226 -23.17 -16.96 4.10
C VAL A 226 -23.45 -18.09 3.12
N ALA A 227 -22.95 -19.29 3.38
CA ALA A 227 -23.18 -20.47 2.53
C ALA A 227 -24.67 -20.82 2.47
N THR A 228 -25.35 -20.83 3.61
CA THR A 228 -26.80 -21.07 3.69
C THR A 228 -27.58 -20.04 2.89
N GLN A 229 -27.25 -18.75 3.03
CA GLN A 229 -27.93 -17.68 2.30
C GLN A 229 -27.70 -17.76 0.79
N ALA A 230 -26.54 -18.25 0.37
CA ALA A 230 -26.19 -18.45 -1.04
C ALA A 230 -26.70 -19.78 -1.62
N GLY A 231 -27.24 -20.69 -0.80
CA GLY A 231 -27.63 -22.03 -1.22
C GLY A 231 -26.43 -22.91 -1.60
N LEU A 232 -25.28 -22.70 -0.94
CA LEU A 232 -24.02 -23.37 -1.20
C LEU A 232 -23.60 -24.26 -0.03
N ASP A 233 -22.76 -25.25 -0.32
CA ASP A 233 -22.15 -26.11 0.69
C ASP A 233 -20.95 -25.40 1.34
N PRO A 234 -20.98 -25.13 2.68
CA PRO A 234 -19.87 -24.47 3.36
C PRO A 234 -18.55 -25.24 3.26
N ALA A 235 -18.59 -26.57 3.14
CA ALA A 235 -17.37 -27.39 3.03
C ALA A 235 -16.66 -27.24 1.68
N ARG A 236 -17.38 -26.79 0.64
CA ARG A 236 -16.85 -26.63 -0.72
C ARG A 236 -16.67 -25.16 -1.12
N MET A 237 -17.13 -24.23 -0.28
CA MET A 237 -17.04 -22.81 -0.57
C MET A 237 -15.58 -22.34 -0.47
N THR A 238 -15.09 -21.69 -1.52
CA THR A 238 -13.77 -21.06 -1.52
C THR A 238 -13.83 -19.65 -0.91
N ILE A 239 -12.67 -19.12 -0.51
CA ILE A 239 -12.56 -17.75 0.02
C ILE A 239 -13.09 -16.74 -1.02
N GLN A 240 -12.76 -16.91 -2.31
CA GLN A 240 -13.26 -16.02 -3.36
C GLN A 240 -14.79 -16.02 -3.41
N VAL A 241 -15.41 -17.20 -3.39
CA VAL A 241 -16.88 -17.31 -3.42
C VAL A 241 -17.49 -16.69 -2.17
N PHE A 242 -16.96 -16.99 -0.98
CA PHE A 242 -17.42 -16.40 0.27
C PHE A 242 -17.46 -14.87 0.20
N TRP A 243 -16.34 -14.23 -0.17
CA TRP A 243 -16.27 -12.77 -0.23
C TRP A 243 -17.07 -12.16 -1.39
N GLN A 244 -17.29 -12.90 -2.48
CA GLN A 244 -18.22 -12.48 -3.52
C GLN A 244 -19.66 -12.45 -3.03
N GLU A 245 -20.10 -13.48 -2.28
CA GLU A 245 -21.45 -13.49 -1.68
C GLU A 245 -21.61 -12.39 -0.62
N VAL A 246 -20.59 -12.19 0.23
CA VAL A 246 -20.58 -11.04 1.16
C VAL A 246 -20.71 -9.74 0.39
N ALA A 247 -19.94 -9.53 -0.69
CA ALA A 247 -20.04 -8.33 -1.50
C ALA A 247 -21.42 -8.16 -2.14
N ARG A 248 -22.08 -9.25 -2.58
CA ARG A 248 -23.45 -9.22 -3.13
C ARG A 248 -24.46 -8.73 -2.10
N LEU A 249 -24.33 -9.14 -0.85
CA LEU A 249 -25.14 -8.59 0.26
C LEU A 249 -24.94 -7.08 0.44
N GLY A 250 -23.77 -6.57 0.07
CA GLY A 250 -23.45 -5.14 0.03
C GLY A 250 -23.77 -4.44 -1.30
N GLY A 251 -24.48 -5.10 -2.22
CA GLY A 251 -24.92 -4.52 -3.50
C GLY A 251 -23.97 -4.73 -4.68
N TYR A 252 -22.98 -5.62 -4.57
CA TYR A 252 -22.15 -6.02 -5.71
C TYR A 252 -22.96 -6.88 -6.70
N LEU A 253 -23.03 -6.47 -7.96
CA LEU A 253 -23.83 -7.17 -8.97
C LEU A 253 -23.12 -8.38 -9.60
N ALA A 254 -21.79 -8.46 -9.50
CA ALA A 254 -20.99 -9.54 -10.07
C ALA A 254 -21.23 -9.80 -11.56
N ARG A 255 -21.35 -8.74 -12.39
CA ARG A 255 -21.53 -8.88 -13.84
C ARG A 255 -20.22 -9.33 -14.50
N ARG A 256 -20.30 -9.92 -15.70
CA ARG A 256 -19.15 -10.50 -16.43
C ARG A 256 -17.97 -9.54 -16.65
N ARG A 257 -18.22 -8.22 -16.65
CA ARG A 257 -17.18 -7.17 -16.82
C ARG A 257 -16.92 -6.38 -15.54
N ASP A 258 -17.61 -6.68 -14.45
CA ASP A 258 -17.29 -6.06 -13.16
C ASP A 258 -15.92 -6.61 -12.70
N GLY A 259 -15.04 -5.71 -12.29
CA GLY A 259 -13.79 -6.09 -11.63
C GLY A 259 -14.06 -6.73 -10.26
N PRO A 260 -13.02 -7.29 -9.60
CA PRO A 260 -13.19 -7.93 -8.30
C PRO A 260 -13.84 -6.98 -7.28
N ALA A 261 -14.66 -7.53 -6.39
CA ALA A 261 -15.32 -6.76 -5.34
C ALA A 261 -14.31 -5.92 -4.55
N GLY A 262 -14.68 -4.67 -4.29
CA GLY A 262 -13.89 -3.72 -3.50
C GLY A 262 -14.44 -3.60 -2.09
N TRP A 263 -13.66 -2.99 -1.20
CA TRP A 263 -14.08 -2.75 0.19
C TRP A 263 -15.40 -1.96 0.29
N LYS A 264 -15.76 -1.16 -0.74
CA LYS A 264 -17.02 -0.41 -0.81
C LYS A 264 -18.27 -1.29 -0.76
N THR A 265 -18.22 -2.48 -1.35
CA THR A 265 -19.31 -3.46 -1.31
C THR A 265 -19.08 -4.51 -0.24
N LEU A 266 -17.82 -4.86 0.05
CA LEU A 266 -17.51 -5.79 1.14
C LEU A 266 -17.94 -5.27 2.50
N TRP A 267 -17.78 -3.97 2.80
CA TRP A 267 -18.13 -3.44 4.11
C TRP A 267 -19.63 -3.50 4.43
N PRO A 268 -20.54 -2.95 3.60
CA PRO A 268 -21.98 -3.08 3.85
C PRO A 268 -22.44 -4.53 3.90
N GLY A 269 -21.86 -5.37 3.04
CA GLY A 269 -22.12 -6.80 3.03
C GLY A 269 -21.69 -7.50 4.32
N TRP A 270 -20.49 -7.19 4.81
CA TRP A 270 -19.97 -7.74 6.06
C TRP A 270 -20.83 -7.30 7.26
N LEU A 271 -21.24 -6.04 7.32
CA LEU A 271 -22.14 -5.56 8.36
C LEU A 271 -23.49 -6.31 8.33
N ARG A 272 -23.99 -6.62 7.13
CA ARG A 272 -25.20 -7.45 6.97
C ARG A 272 -24.99 -8.85 7.50
N VAL A 273 -23.85 -9.49 7.21
CA VAL A 273 -23.48 -10.80 7.77
C VAL A 273 -23.40 -10.76 9.29
N GLN A 274 -22.78 -9.74 9.88
CA GLN A 274 -22.74 -9.58 11.34
C GLN A 274 -24.16 -9.51 11.95
N THR A 275 -25.07 -8.78 11.31
CA THR A 275 -26.49 -8.73 11.76
C THR A 275 -27.17 -10.10 11.67
N LEU A 276 -26.89 -10.88 10.63
CA LEU A 276 -27.43 -12.23 10.46
C LEU A 276 -26.84 -13.20 11.49
N LEU A 277 -25.55 -13.04 11.82
CA LEU A 277 -24.88 -13.83 12.86
C LEU A 277 -25.48 -13.57 14.24
N GLU A 278 -25.76 -12.31 14.58
CA GLU A 278 -26.47 -11.98 15.82
C GLU A 278 -27.83 -12.70 15.89
N GLY A 279 -28.58 -12.73 14.78
CA GLY A 279 -29.84 -13.45 14.68
C GLY A 279 -29.68 -14.97 14.81
N PHE A 280 -28.68 -15.54 14.14
CA PHE A 280 -28.33 -16.96 14.21
C PHE A 280 -27.95 -17.39 15.63
N HIS A 281 -27.09 -16.63 16.31
CA HIS A 281 -26.70 -16.85 17.70
C HIS A 281 -27.86 -16.67 18.67
N LEU A 282 -28.79 -15.75 18.39
CA LEU A 282 -29.99 -15.59 19.19
C LEU A 282 -30.92 -16.80 19.04
N ALA A 283 -31.16 -17.25 17.82
CA ALA A 283 -32.00 -18.42 17.54
C ALA A 283 -31.47 -19.69 18.22
N SER A 284 -30.15 -19.92 18.18
CA SER A 284 -29.53 -21.09 18.82
C SER A 284 -29.68 -21.09 20.35
N ARG A 285 -29.69 -19.90 20.98
CA ARG A 285 -29.97 -19.75 22.41
C ARG A 285 -31.43 -19.96 22.78
N LEU A 286 -32.34 -19.61 21.86
CA LEU A 286 -33.79 -19.77 22.05
C LEU A 286 -34.25 -21.23 21.87
N ARG A 287 -33.36 -22.16 21.47
CA ARG A 287 -33.65 -23.58 21.21
C ARG A 287 -34.83 -23.78 20.24
N LEU A 288 -34.90 -22.95 19.21
CA LEU A 288 -35.79 -23.15 18.06
C LEU A 288 -35.22 -24.21 17.11
#